data_AF-A0A2T6BSQ0-F1
#
_entry.id   AF-A0A2T6BSQ0-F1
#
_cell.length_a   1.000
_cell.length_b   1.000
_cell.length_c   1.000
_cell.angle_alpha   90.00
_cell.angle_beta   90.00
_cell.angle_gamma   90.00
#
_symmetry.space_group_name_H-M   'P 1'
#
loop_
_entity.id
_entity.type
_entity.pdbx_description
1 polymer ?
#
loop_
_entity_poly.entity_id
_entity_poly.type
_entity_poly.pdbx_seq_one_letter_code
_entity_poly.pdbx_strand_id
1 'polypeptide(L)'
;MSRFAFHSLSGFCERMAERKIPSPAAGSSLAASVMMACSLLELTVSSLAEKGESVGERNPASDWRRIREWRKEAEFLVDEDIRIVGEMIREKEQVKPKEWLKPIRRLHDMAVEILDLIPVYLPVSGNKASDTVVSCLHLRTAMAGSYHIACSNARAFGWECPFPANGEAALERADRLVREALRTVKGAPFS
;
A
#
# COMPACT_ATOMS: atom_id res chain seq x y z
N MET A 1 16.83 0.57 -18.09
CA MET A 1 16.72 -0.49 -17.05
C MET A 1 15.40 -1.21 -17.27
N SER A 2 15.34 -2.53 -17.02
CA SER A 2 14.05 -3.24 -17.02
C SER A 2 13.16 -2.65 -15.92
N ARG A 3 11.90 -2.36 -16.25
CA ARG A 3 10.91 -1.94 -15.26
C ARG A 3 10.25 -3.19 -14.68
N PHE A 4 10.52 -3.45 -13.40
CA PHE A 4 10.03 -4.64 -12.71
C PHE A 4 8.52 -4.61 -12.53
N ALA A 5 7.94 -3.41 -12.46
CA ALA A 5 6.50 -3.23 -12.40
C ALA A 5 5.74 -3.73 -13.64
N PHE A 6 6.43 -3.93 -14.77
CA PHE A 6 5.85 -4.48 -16.01
C PHE A 6 6.05 -5.98 -16.20
N HIS A 7 6.72 -6.66 -15.28
CA HIS A 7 6.78 -8.12 -15.33
C HIS A 7 5.40 -8.72 -15.04
N SER A 8 5.17 -9.94 -15.54
CA SER A 8 4.05 -10.74 -15.06
C SER A 8 4.17 -10.96 -13.55
N LEU A 9 3.05 -11.24 -12.88
CA LEU A 9 3.06 -11.57 -11.44
C LEU A 9 4.01 -12.74 -11.14
N SER A 10 4.02 -13.78 -11.98
CA SER A 10 4.94 -14.91 -11.86
C SER A 10 6.40 -14.47 -12.00
N GLY A 11 6.72 -13.66 -13.01
CA GLY A 11 8.08 -13.17 -13.23
C GLY A 11 8.56 -12.25 -12.11
N PHE A 12 7.67 -11.43 -11.54
CA PHE A 12 8.00 -10.61 -10.37
C PHE A 12 8.34 -11.49 -9.15
N CYS A 13 7.52 -12.50 -8.86
CA CYS A 13 7.74 -13.44 -7.75
C CYS A 13 9.01 -14.28 -7.93
N GLU A 14 9.27 -14.80 -9.13
CA GLU A 14 10.48 -15.55 -9.44
C GLU A 14 11.73 -14.68 -9.23
N ARG A 15 11.73 -13.43 -9.73
CA ARG A 15 12.84 -12.48 -9.53
C ARG A 15 13.07 -12.12 -8.06
N MET A 16 12.00 -12.03 -7.27
CA MET A 16 12.09 -11.84 -5.83
C MET A 16 12.73 -13.07 -5.15
N ALA A 17 12.34 -14.28 -5.56
CA ALA A 17 12.89 -15.53 -5.04
C ALA A 17 14.37 -15.73 -5.39
N GLU A 18 14.80 -15.29 -6.57
CA GLU A 18 16.20 -15.41 -7.04
C GLU A 18 17.22 -14.60 -6.19
N ARG A 19 16.77 -13.56 -5.46
CA ARG A 19 17.64 -12.66 -4.66
C ARG A 19 18.87 -12.09 -5.40
N LYS A 20 18.81 -11.91 -6.72
CA LYS A 20 19.91 -11.36 -7.55
C LYS A 20 19.86 -9.83 -7.62
N ILE A 21 20.85 -9.11 -7.13
CA ILE A 21 20.82 -7.63 -7.16
C ILE A 21 21.06 -7.08 -8.57
N PRO A 22 20.25 -6.11 -9.06
CA PRO A 22 19.04 -5.56 -8.44
C PRO A 22 17.86 -6.55 -8.54
N SER A 23 17.17 -6.78 -7.41
CA SER A 23 16.02 -7.70 -7.32
C SER A 23 14.90 -7.02 -6.52
N PRO A 24 13.63 -7.36 -6.83
CA PRO A 24 12.51 -7.07 -5.95
C PRO A 24 12.78 -7.51 -4.51
N ALA A 25 12.45 -6.65 -3.55
CA ALA A 25 12.61 -6.90 -2.12
C ALA A 25 11.30 -6.64 -1.37
N ALA A 26 11.38 -6.56 -0.05
CA ALA A 26 10.21 -6.32 0.79
C ALA A 26 9.52 -4.98 0.47
N GLY A 27 10.25 -3.92 0.10
CA GLY A 27 9.62 -2.65 -0.24
C GLY A 27 8.78 -2.73 -1.51
N SER A 28 9.32 -3.33 -2.56
CA SER A 28 8.62 -3.49 -3.83
C SER A 28 7.46 -4.48 -3.78
N SER A 29 7.47 -5.51 -2.91
CA SER A 29 6.27 -6.33 -2.68
C SER A 29 5.14 -5.57 -1.99
N LEU A 30 5.47 -4.66 -1.08
CA LEU A 30 4.48 -3.81 -0.42
C LEU A 30 3.91 -2.78 -1.39
N ALA A 31 4.74 -2.22 -2.30
CA ALA A 31 4.26 -1.35 -3.38
C ALA A 31 3.29 -2.08 -4.32
N ALA A 32 3.61 -3.31 -4.72
CA ALA A 32 2.68 -4.17 -5.47
C ALA A 32 1.39 -4.46 -4.68
N SER A 33 1.48 -4.61 -3.34
CA SER A 33 0.30 -4.77 -2.48
C SER A 33 -0.59 -3.53 -2.49
N VAL A 34 -0.02 -2.32 -2.48
CA VAL A 34 -0.83 -1.09 -2.63
C VAL A 34 -1.47 -1.01 -4.01
N MET A 35 -0.77 -1.40 -5.09
CA MET A 35 -1.39 -1.46 -6.43
C MET A 35 -2.60 -2.40 -6.48
N MET A 36 -2.51 -3.57 -5.83
CA MET A 36 -3.63 -4.50 -5.69
C MET A 36 -4.77 -3.89 -4.87
N ALA A 37 -4.46 -3.25 -3.75
CA ALA A 37 -5.44 -2.56 -2.92
C ALA A 37 -6.21 -1.47 -3.70
N CYS A 38 -5.48 -0.62 -4.43
CA CYS A 38 -6.08 0.39 -5.29
C CYS A 38 -6.97 -0.24 -6.35
N SER A 39 -6.51 -1.30 -7.03
CA SER A 39 -7.29 -1.96 -8.09
C SER A 39 -8.61 -2.53 -7.57
N LEU A 40 -8.61 -3.13 -6.37
CA LEU A 40 -9.84 -3.62 -5.72
C LEU A 40 -10.76 -2.48 -5.29
N LEU A 41 -10.21 -1.39 -4.75
CA LEU A 41 -11.00 -0.24 -4.34
C LEU A 41 -11.60 0.49 -5.55
N GLU A 42 -10.90 0.55 -6.68
CA GLU A 42 -11.42 1.09 -7.94
C GLU A 42 -12.71 0.38 -8.35
N LEU A 43 -12.83 -0.94 -8.21
CA LEU A 43 -14.05 -1.69 -8.56
C LEU A 43 -15.28 -1.24 -7.74
N THR A 44 -15.05 -0.84 -6.48
CA THR A 44 -16.10 -0.36 -5.59
C THR A 44 -16.46 1.09 -5.92
N VAL A 45 -15.45 1.95 -6.01
CA VAL A 45 -15.65 3.41 -6.16
C VAL A 45 -16.09 3.79 -7.57
N SER A 46 -15.62 3.10 -8.62
CA SER A 46 -16.01 3.41 -10.01
C SER A 46 -17.50 3.23 -10.24
N SER A 47 -18.09 2.17 -9.66
CA SER A 47 -19.52 1.90 -9.81
C SER A 47 -20.40 3.02 -9.23
N LEU A 48 -19.95 3.68 -8.15
CA LEU A 48 -20.62 4.82 -7.55
C LEU A 48 -20.37 6.10 -8.35
N ALA A 49 -19.13 6.28 -8.82
CA ALA A 49 -18.74 7.42 -9.65
C ALA A 49 -19.49 7.48 -10.99
N GLU A 50 -19.65 6.35 -11.66
CA GLU A 50 -20.38 6.23 -12.94
C GLU A 50 -21.87 6.56 -12.80
N LYS A 51 -22.44 6.32 -11.62
CA LYS A 51 -23.83 6.66 -11.30
C LYS A 51 -24.01 8.10 -10.82
N GLY A 52 -22.92 8.84 -10.60
CA GLY A 52 -22.97 10.19 -10.02
C GLY A 52 -23.44 10.24 -8.58
N GLU A 53 -23.31 9.13 -7.84
CA GLU A 53 -23.72 9.05 -6.43
C GLU A 53 -22.71 9.77 -5.52
N SER A 54 -23.20 10.33 -4.41
CA SER A 54 -22.36 10.86 -3.33
C SER A 54 -22.44 9.95 -2.11
N VAL A 55 -21.33 9.78 -1.38
CA VAL A 55 -21.27 8.92 -0.19
C VAL A 55 -20.81 9.75 1.00
N GLY A 56 -21.77 10.19 1.82
CA GLY A 56 -21.51 11.19 2.85
C GLY A 56 -20.99 12.50 2.25
N GLU A 57 -19.88 13.00 2.76
CA GLU A 57 -19.21 14.21 2.26
C GLU A 57 -18.22 13.95 1.12
N ARG A 58 -18.04 12.68 0.72
CA ARG A 58 -17.05 12.27 -0.28
C ARG A 58 -17.63 12.28 -1.69
N ASN A 59 -16.76 12.56 -2.66
CA ASN A 59 -17.07 12.54 -4.09
C ASN A 59 -16.38 11.34 -4.74
N PRO A 60 -17.12 10.26 -5.06
CA PRO A 60 -16.56 9.06 -5.67
C PRO A 60 -15.80 9.30 -6.98
N ALA A 61 -16.19 10.28 -7.81
CA ALA A 61 -15.46 10.57 -9.04
C ALA A 61 -14.07 11.19 -8.75
N SER A 62 -13.96 12.02 -7.72
CA SER A 62 -12.69 12.58 -7.25
C SER A 62 -11.82 11.49 -6.60
N ASP A 63 -12.40 10.71 -5.70
CA ASP A 63 -11.69 9.63 -5.01
C ASP A 63 -11.23 8.55 -6.02
N TRP A 64 -12.04 8.22 -7.02
CA TRP A 64 -11.65 7.28 -8.09
C TRP A 64 -10.45 7.76 -8.89
N ARG A 65 -10.40 9.06 -9.24
CA ARG A 65 -9.23 9.66 -9.90
C ARG A 65 -8.00 9.56 -9.00
N ARG A 66 -8.16 9.86 -7.72
CA ARG A 66 -7.08 9.82 -6.74
C ARG A 66 -6.53 8.39 -6.54
N ILE A 67 -7.40 7.39 -6.51
CA ILE A 67 -6.99 5.97 -6.43
C ILE A 67 -6.13 5.57 -7.64
N ARG A 68 -6.48 6.03 -8.85
CA ARG A 68 -5.68 5.79 -10.05
C ARG A 68 -4.31 6.46 -9.99
N GLU A 69 -4.23 7.66 -9.41
CA GLU A 69 -2.96 8.36 -9.18
C GLU A 69 -2.08 7.58 -8.19
N TRP A 70 -2.65 7.15 -7.06
CA TRP A 70 -1.92 6.33 -6.08
C TRP A 70 -1.47 4.99 -6.67
N ARG A 71 -2.27 4.36 -7.53
CA ARG A 71 -1.86 3.13 -8.22
C ARG A 71 -0.64 3.35 -9.12
N LYS A 72 -0.60 4.44 -9.89
CA LYS A 72 0.55 4.81 -10.71
C LYS A 72 1.77 5.18 -9.87
N GLU A 73 1.55 5.85 -8.74
CA GLU A 73 2.62 6.17 -7.79
C GLU A 73 3.22 4.89 -7.18
N ALA A 74 2.37 3.93 -6.78
CA ALA A 74 2.81 2.63 -6.28
C ALA A 74 3.62 1.84 -7.32
N GLU A 75 3.23 1.89 -8.59
CA GLU A 75 4.00 1.31 -9.71
C GLU A 75 5.41 1.91 -9.78
N PHE A 76 5.54 3.24 -9.68
CA PHE A 76 6.84 3.90 -9.63
C PHE A 76 7.67 3.48 -8.40
N LEU A 77 7.03 3.32 -7.24
CA LEU A 77 7.70 2.91 -6.00
C LEU A 77 8.26 1.47 -6.05
N VAL A 78 7.70 0.59 -6.88
CA VAL A 78 8.27 -0.76 -7.13
C VAL A 78 9.69 -0.66 -7.68
N ASP A 79 9.87 0.11 -8.75
CA ASP A 79 11.17 0.25 -9.42
C ASP A 79 12.14 1.07 -8.55
N GLU A 80 11.62 2.07 -7.85
CA GLU A 80 12.42 2.94 -6.99
C GLU A 80 13.01 2.18 -5.80
N ASP A 81 12.24 1.32 -5.12
CA ASP A 81 12.75 0.47 -4.03
C ASP A 81 13.90 -0.42 -4.51
N ILE A 82 13.75 -1.03 -5.69
CA ILE A 82 14.78 -1.91 -6.28
C ILE A 82 16.05 -1.13 -6.60
N ARG A 83 15.91 0.09 -7.12
CA ARG A 83 17.03 1.00 -7.37
C ARG A 83 17.74 1.36 -6.07
N ILE A 84 17.00 1.81 -5.05
CA ILE A 84 17.56 2.21 -3.75
C ILE A 84 18.27 1.04 -3.07
N VAL A 85 17.67 -0.15 -3.04
CA VAL A 85 18.33 -1.34 -2.47
C VAL A 85 19.62 -1.66 -3.22
N GLY A 86 19.62 -1.52 -4.55
CA GLY A 86 20.83 -1.67 -5.37
C GLY A 86 21.92 -0.66 -5.00
N GLU A 87 21.56 0.61 -4.76
CA GLU A 87 22.47 1.67 -4.35
C GLU A 87 23.00 1.47 -2.94
N MET A 88 22.14 1.15 -1.97
CA MET A 88 22.53 0.87 -0.58
C MET A 88 23.59 -0.23 -0.48
N ILE A 89 23.53 -1.23 -1.36
CA ILE A 89 24.49 -2.34 -1.37
C ILE A 89 25.82 -1.95 -2.03
N ARG A 90 25.79 -1.07 -3.04
CA ARG A 90 26.98 -0.61 -3.77
C ARG A 90 27.71 0.54 -3.05
N GLU A 91 26.97 1.44 -2.43
CA GLU A 91 27.46 2.69 -1.83
C GLU A 91 27.39 2.64 -0.29
N LYS A 92 27.81 1.52 0.32
CA LYS A 92 27.69 1.29 1.77
C LYS A 92 28.30 2.39 2.66
N GLU A 93 29.26 3.14 2.13
CA GLU A 93 29.95 4.22 2.85
C GLU A 93 29.23 5.58 2.77
N GLN A 94 28.25 5.74 1.87
CA GLN A 94 27.46 6.96 1.77
C GLN A 94 26.27 6.92 2.74
N VAL A 95 26.14 7.93 3.59
CA VAL A 95 25.02 8.06 4.53
C VAL A 95 23.97 8.99 3.92
N LYS A 96 22.94 8.41 3.28
CA LYS A 96 21.81 9.16 2.68
C LYS A 96 20.45 8.70 3.23
N PRO A 97 20.22 8.75 4.56
CA PRO A 97 19.03 8.19 5.19
C PRO A 97 17.72 8.78 4.65
N LYS A 98 17.68 10.10 4.46
CA LYS A 98 16.47 10.80 3.99
C LYS A 98 16.09 10.40 2.58
N GLU A 99 17.07 10.18 1.71
CA GLU A 99 16.83 9.80 0.31
C GLU A 99 16.47 8.32 0.21
N TRP A 100 17.20 7.46 0.91
CA TRP A 100 17.00 6.01 0.86
C TRP A 100 15.71 5.55 1.55
N LEU A 101 15.26 6.25 2.59
CA LEU A 101 14.00 5.91 3.27
C LEU A 101 12.77 6.57 2.63
N LYS A 102 12.95 7.51 1.68
CA LYS A 102 11.85 8.25 1.07
C LYS A 102 10.80 7.34 0.41
N PRO A 103 11.16 6.31 -0.39
CA PRO A 103 10.15 5.48 -1.05
C PRO A 103 9.31 4.67 -0.06
N ILE A 104 9.95 4.09 0.95
CA ILE A 104 9.27 3.31 2.00
C ILE A 104 8.37 4.20 2.86
N ARG A 105 8.82 5.42 3.20
CA ARG A 105 7.99 6.39 3.91
C ARG A 105 6.77 6.78 3.07
N ARG A 106 6.96 7.07 1.79
CA ARG A 106 5.83 7.42 0.91
C ARG A 106 4.84 6.28 0.80
N LEU A 107 5.32 5.04 0.73
CA LEU A 107 4.47 3.86 0.71
C LEU A 107 3.62 3.72 1.98
N HIS A 108 4.20 4.00 3.15
CA HIS A 108 3.48 4.06 4.41
C HIS A 108 2.38 5.13 4.40
N ASP A 109 2.76 6.36 4.06
CA ASP A 109 1.84 7.52 4.03
C ASP A 109 0.68 7.27 3.07
N MET A 110 0.97 6.73 1.88
CA MET A 110 -0.05 6.36 0.90
C MET A 110 -0.99 5.25 1.41
N ALA A 111 -0.46 4.24 2.12
CA ALA A 111 -1.32 3.21 2.71
C ALA A 111 -2.28 3.80 3.76
N VAL A 112 -1.81 4.76 4.57
CA VAL A 112 -2.64 5.49 5.55
C VAL A 112 -3.71 6.33 4.85
N GLU A 113 -3.32 7.11 3.82
CA GLU A 113 -4.24 7.93 3.02
C GLU A 113 -5.37 7.11 2.40
N ILE A 114 -5.05 5.92 1.85
CA ILE A 114 -6.07 5.06 1.22
C ILE A 114 -6.95 4.38 2.28
N LEU A 115 -6.39 4.01 3.45
CA LEU A 115 -7.17 3.42 4.54
C LEU A 115 -8.29 4.33 5.03
N ASP A 116 -8.13 5.66 4.91
CA ASP A 116 -9.18 6.63 5.25
C ASP A 116 -10.43 6.52 4.36
N LEU A 117 -10.32 5.89 3.19
CA LEU A 117 -11.46 5.65 2.30
C LEU A 117 -12.29 4.42 2.73
N ILE A 118 -11.69 3.46 3.41
CA ILE A 118 -12.34 2.18 3.74
C ILE A 118 -13.64 2.37 4.56
N PRO A 119 -13.68 3.18 5.65
CA PRO A 119 -14.90 3.38 6.43
C PRO A 119 -16.06 3.98 5.63
N VAL A 120 -15.74 4.74 4.58
CA VAL A 120 -16.74 5.42 3.73
C VAL A 120 -17.34 4.45 2.73
N TYR A 121 -16.50 3.65 2.06
CA TYR A 121 -16.96 2.80 0.97
C TYR A 121 -17.45 1.45 1.42
N LEU A 122 -16.88 0.88 2.49
CA LEU A 122 -17.25 -0.45 2.98
C LEU A 122 -18.77 -0.63 3.24
N PRO A 123 -19.51 0.34 3.82
CA PRO A 123 -20.94 0.19 4.04
C PRO A 123 -21.78 0.17 2.75
N VAL A 124 -21.28 0.82 1.68
CA VAL A 124 -21.99 0.97 0.40
C VAL A 124 -21.48 0.00 -0.67
N SER A 125 -20.51 -0.85 -0.35
CA SER A 125 -19.92 -1.80 -1.30
C SER A 125 -20.89 -2.89 -1.76
N GLY A 126 -21.94 -3.19 -0.98
CA GLY A 126 -22.90 -4.25 -1.31
C GLY A 126 -22.22 -5.58 -1.60
N ASN A 127 -22.44 -6.14 -2.80
CA ASN A 127 -21.80 -7.39 -3.24
C ASN A 127 -20.28 -7.30 -3.48
N LYS A 128 -19.68 -6.10 -3.40
CA LYS A 128 -18.21 -5.85 -3.50
C LYS A 128 -17.56 -5.64 -2.14
N ALA A 129 -18.27 -5.86 -1.04
CA ALA A 129 -17.71 -5.71 0.30
C ALA A 129 -16.43 -6.53 0.49
N SER A 130 -16.36 -7.74 -0.09
CA SER A 130 -15.15 -8.57 -0.10
C SER A 130 -13.94 -7.84 -0.71
N ASP A 131 -14.12 -7.13 -1.82
CA ASP A 131 -13.02 -6.43 -2.50
C ASP A 131 -12.51 -5.28 -1.64
N THR A 132 -13.43 -4.55 -0.98
CA THR A 132 -13.07 -3.49 -0.03
C THR A 132 -12.34 -4.05 1.20
N VAL A 133 -12.75 -5.21 1.72
CA VAL A 133 -12.06 -5.88 2.84
C VAL A 133 -10.66 -6.33 2.43
N VAL A 134 -10.52 -6.99 1.28
CA VAL A 134 -9.22 -7.47 0.79
C VAL A 134 -8.29 -6.28 0.48
N SER A 135 -8.83 -5.19 -0.05
CA SER A 135 -8.09 -3.92 -0.19
C SER A 135 -7.55 -3.44 1.16
N CYS A 136 -8.40 -3.40 2.20
CA CYS A 136 -7.98 -3.02 3.56
C CYS A 136 -6.84 -3.92 4.10
N LEU A 137 -6.89 -5.24 3.86
CA LEU A 137 -5.84 -6.18 4.26
C LEU A 137 -4.50 -5.90 3.56
N HIS A 138 -4.53 -5.59 2.27
CA HIS A 138 -3.33 -5.21 1.52
C HIS A 138 -2.73 -3.90 2.05
N LEU A 139 -3.56 -2.89 2.33
CA LEU A 139 -3.11 -1.61 2.88
C LEU A 139 -2.51 -1.75 4.27
N ARG A 140 -3.15 -2.56 5.14
CA ARG A 140 -2.60 -2.89 6.46
C ARG A 140 -1.23 -3.54 6.32
N THR A 141 -1.07 -4.48 5.39
CA THR A 141 0.21 -5.14 5.11
C THR A 141 1.26 -4.13 4.67
N ALA A 142 0.93 -3.26 3.72
CA ALA A 142 1.81 -2.20 3.23
C ALA A 142 2.26 -1.25 4.36
N MET A 143 1.32 -0.81 5.21
CA MET A 143 1.58 0.09 6.32
C MET A 143 2.48 -0.55 7.39
N ALA A 144 2.16 -1.77 7.83
CA ALA A 144 2.94 -2.48 8.85
C ALA A 144 4.35 -2.85 8.32
N GLY A 145 4.42 -3.33 7.08
CA GLY A 145 5.67 -3.72 6.44
C GLY A 145 6.60 -2.53 6.20
N SER A 146 6.08 -1.40 5.71
CA SER A 146 6.86 -0.19 5.48
C SER A 146 7.41 0.39 6.78
N TYR A 147 6.60 0.40 7.85
CA TYR A 147 7.06 0.77 9.20
C TYR A 147 8.23 -0.11 9.65
N HIS A 148 8.07 -1.43 9.56
CA HIS A 148 9.12 -2.38 9.94
C HIS A 148 10.40 -2.19 9.13
N ILE A 149 10.31 -2.08 7.81
CA ILE A 149 11.48 -1.86 6.93
C ILE A 149 12.23 -0.60 7.33
N ALA A 150 11.53 0.53 7.50
CA ALA A 150 12.20 1.79 7.79
C ALA A 150 12.83 1.79 9.18
N CYS A 151 12.14 1.27 10.20
CA CYS A 151 12.68 1.15 11.56
C CYS A 151 13.88 0.20 11.61
N SER A 152 13.79 -0.94 10.92
CA SER A 152 14.88 -1.92 10.84
C SER A 152 16.10 -1.34 10.16
N ASN A 153 15.92 -0.64 9.03
CA ASN A 153 17.02 0.02 8.33
C ASN A 153 17.61 1.15 9.19
N ALA A 154 16.77 2.02 9.77
CA ALA A 154 17.24 3.08 10.66
C ALA A 154 18.09 2.53 11.80
N ARG A 155 17.63 1.47 12.48
CA ARG A 155 18.41 0.80 13.53
C ARG A 155 19.71 0.18 13.00
N ALA A 156 19.68 -0.52 11.86
CA ALA A 156 20.84 -1.20 11.30
C ALA A 156 21.96 -0.24 10.88
N PHE A 157 21.61 0.97 10.44
CA PHE A 157 22.56 1.98 9.99
C PHE A 157 22.78 3.12 11.00
N GLY A 158 22.18 3.05 12.20
CA GLY A 158 22.31 4.08 13.23
C GLY A 158 21.64 5.41 12.90
N TRP A 159 20.58 5.39 12.09
CA TRP A 159 19.79 6.57 11.72
C TRP A 159 18.62 6.79 12.67
N GLU A 160 18.08 8.01 12.64
CA GLU A 160 16.81 8.31 13.29
C GLU A 160 15.65 7.60 12.58
N CYS A 161 14.70 7.08 13.35
CA CYS A 161 13.50 6.48 12.81
C CYS A 161 12.67 7.55 12.05
N PRO A 162 12.30 7.33 10.78
CA PRO A 162 11.58 8.33 10.00
C PRO A 162 10.10 8.46 10.38
N PHE A 163 9.60 7.59 11.26
CA PHE A 163 8.21 7.56 11.69
C PHE A 163 8.05 8.05 13.13
N PRO A 164 7.00 8.82 13.42
CA PRO A 164 6.67 9.18 14.79
C PRO A 164 6.33 7.93 15.62
N ALA A 165 6.51 8.02 16.95
CA ALA A 165 6.28 6.91 17.87
C ALA A 165 4.83 6.37 17.88
N ASN A 166 3.89 7.08 17.23
CA ASN A 166 2.48 6.70 17.12
C ASN A 166 2.18 5.74 15.95
N GLY A 167 3.19 5.17 15.27
CA GLY A 167 3.00 4.16 14.23
C GLY A 167 2.15 2.96 14.68
N GLU A 168 2.22 2.60 15.97
CA GLU A 168 1.38 1.56 16.57
C GLU A 168 -0.11 1.93 16.54
N ALA A 169 -0.48 3.19 16.79
CA ALA A 169 -1.88 3.63 16.79
C ALA A 169 -2.51 3.54 15.40
N ALA A 170 -1.74 3.79 14.34
CA ALA A 170 -2.18 3.61 12.96
C ALA A 170 -2.42 2.12 12.64
N LEU A 171 -1.54 1.23 13.12
CA LEU A 171 -1.71 -0.22 13.00
C LEU A 171 -2.94 -0.73 13.74
N GLU A 172 -3.13 -0.31 14.98
CA GLU A 172 -4.34 -0.63 15.76
C GLU A 172 -5.61 -0.16 15.06
N ARG A 173 -5.58 1.02 14.43
CA ARG A 173 -6.71 1.53 13.64
C ARG A 173 -7.00 0.62 12.44
N ALA A 174 -6.00 0.23 11.67
CA ALA A 174 -6.19 -0.70 10.55
C ALA A 174 -6.72 -2.06 11.04
N ASP A 175 -6.22 -2.57 12.17
CA ASP A 175 -6.73 -3.79 12.81
C ASP A 175 -8.21 -3.69 13.22
N ARG A 176 -8.63 -2.54 13.76
CA ARG A 176 -10.05 -2.28 14.05
C ARG A 176 -10.90 -2.31 12.79
N LEU A 177 -10.46 -1.63 11.72
CA LEU A 177 -11.17 -1.60 10.44
C LEU A 177 -11.33 -3.00 9.82
N VAL A 178 -10.29 -3.84 9.87
CA VAL A 178 -10.38 -5.24 9.41
C VAL A 178 -11.40 -6.02 10.24
N ARG A 179 -11.38 -5.87 11.57
CA ARG A 179 -12.36 -6.55 12.45
C ARG A 179 -13.79 -6.10 12.17
N GLU A 180 -14.02 -4.81 11.96
CA GLU A 180 -15.33 -4.25 11.59
C GLU A 180 -15.80 -4.80 10.24
N ALA A 181 -14.93 -4.78 9.23
CA ALA A 181 -15.22 -5.32 7.91
C ALA A 181 -15.60 -6.81 7.93
N LEU A 182 -14.88 -7.62 8.72
CA LEU A 182 -15.20 -9.04 8.89
C LEU A 182 -16.55 -9.28 9.61
N ARG A 183 -16.96 -8.38 10.51
CA ARG A 183 -18.28 -8.48 11.18
C ARG A 183 -19.41 -8.19 10.21
N THR A 184 -19.25 -7.22 9.31
CA THR A 184 -20.26 -6.89 8.29
C THR A 184 -20.60 -8.12 7.43
N VAL A 185 -19.58 -8.91 7.06
CA VAL A 185 -19.78 -10.16 6.30
C VAL A 185 -20.50 -11.24 7.12
N LYS A 186 -20.24 -11.34 8.43
CA LYS A 186 -20.88 -12.32 9.31
C LYS A 186 -22.30 -11.93 9.74
N GLY A 187 -22.65 -10.65 9.66
CA GLY A 187 -23.92 -10.10 10.15
C GLY A 187 -24.96 -9.76 9.08
N ALA A 188 -24.61 -9.75 7.80
CA ALA A 188 -25.54 -9.42 6.72
C ALA A 188 -26.22 -10.70 6.16
N PRO A 189 -27.56 -10.83 6.21
CA PRO A 189 -28.24 -11.67 5.24
C PRO A 189 -28.02 -11.04 3.86
N PHE A 190 -27.45 -11.79 2.92
CA PHE A 190 -27.43 -11.37 1.53
C PHE A 190 -28.89 -11.28 1.05
N SER A 191 -29.41 -10.06 0.92
CA SER A 191 -30.72 -9.75 0.34
C SER A 191 -30.61 -9.66 -1.18
#